data_AF-A0A0C3JRI7-F1
#
_entry.id   AF-A0A0C3JRI7-F1
#
_cell.length_a   1.000
_cell.length_b   1.000
_cell.length_c   1.000
_cell.angle_alpha   90.00
_cell.angle_beta   90.00
_cell.angle_gamma   90.00
#
_symmetry.space_group_name_H-M   'P 1'
#
loop_
_entity.id
_entity.type
_entity.pdbx_description
1 polymer ?
#
loop_
_entity_poly.entity_id
_entity_poly.type
_entity_poly.pdbx_seq_one_letter_code
_entity_poly.pdbx_strand_id
1 'polypeptide(L)'
;MPPKSSGPKASWNPAEVDVLIKYLHCHCFEAGDNGNFKSNLYTSAAAHISKFLTEGPPKTRDMVKNKWVSHIQRIYHDIKGYHLKSGHHWDNMHGAGVQGTLSCTKGVVDMVTADSA
;
A
#
# COMPACT_ATOMS: atom_id res chain seq x y z
N MET A 1 4.26 34.14 19.08
CA MET A 1 5.13 32.94 19.10
C MET A 1 5.78 32.81 17.72
N PRO A 2 7.09 32.57 17.62
CA PRO A 2 7.69 32.22 16.33
C PRO A 2 7.18 30.84 15.87
N PRO A 3 7.01 30.61 14.56
CA PRO A 3 6.66 29.29 14.05
C PRO A 3 7.76 28.31 14.45
N LYS A 4 7.37 27.22 15.11
CA LYS A 4 8.28 26.11 15.38
C LYS A 4 8.74 25.57 14.02
N SER A 5 10.02 25.74 13.71
CA SER A 5 10.66 25.06 12.59
C SER A 5 10.34 23.56 12.68
N SER A 6 9.49 23.07 11.78
CA SER A 6 9.30 21.63 11.63
C SER A 6 10.62 21.09 11.10
N GLY A 7 11.27 20.20 11.85
CA GLY A 7 12.53 19.59 11.45
C GLY A 7 12.45 18.89 10.09
N PRO A 8 13.58 18.35 9.59
CA PRO A 8 13.66 17.74 8.27
C PRO A 8 12.53 16.73 8.03
N LYS A 9 11.72 16.98 7.00
CA LYS A 9 10.61 16.10 6.63
C LYS A 9 11.18 14.79 6.08
N ALA A 10 10.69 13.66 6.58
CA ALA A 10 11.09 12.35 6.06
C ALA A 10 10.67 12.20 4.59
N SER A 11 11.63 11.91 3.71
CA SER A 11 11.38 11.44 2.34
C SER A 11 11.45 9.92 2.33
N TRP A 12 10.44 9.23 1.81
CA TRP A 12 10.37 7.77 1.80
C TRP A 12 10.43 7.25 0.38
N ASN A 13 11.44 6.44 0.06
CA ASN A 13 11.49 5.74 -1.22
C ASN A 13 10.73 4.38 -1.15
N PRO A 14 10.41 3.75 -2.29
CA PRO A 14 9.72 2.46 -2.30
C PRO A 14 10.48 1.33 -1.59
N ALA A 15 11.81 1.29 -1.70
CA ALA A 15 12.63 0.25 -1.07
C ALA A 15 12.62 0.33 0.47
N GLU A 16 12.70 1.54 1.03
CA GLU A 16 12.58 1.79 2.47
C GLU A 16 11.21 1.38 3.00
N VAL A 17 10.15 1.65 2.23
CA VAL A 17 8.78 1.28 2.61
C VAL A 17 8.60 -0.24 2.56
N ASP A 18 9.09 -0.90 1.52
CA ASP A 18 9.04 -2.37 1.40
C ASP A 18 9.81 -3.04 2.55
N VAL A 19 11.01 -2.57 2.86
CA VAL A 19 11.81 -3.07 3.99
C VAL A 19 11.11 -2.82 5.33
N LEU A 20 10.49 -1.65 5.53
CA LEU A 20 9.71 -1.37 6.73
C LEU A 20 8.55 -2.37 6.88
N ILE A 21 7.78 -2.59 5.82
CA ILE A 21 6.63 -3.50 5.84
C ILE A 21 7.10 -4.93 6.15
N LYS A 22 8.14 -5.41 5.47
CA LYS A 22 8.73 -6.74 5.71
C LYS A 22 9.23 -6.88 7.14
N TYR A 23 9.93 -5.88 7.65
CA TYR A 23 10.45 -5.88 9.01
C TYR A 23 9.32 -5.97 10.05
N LEU A 24 8.29 -5.13 9.93
CA LEU A 24 7.15 -5.16 10.84
C LEU A 24 6.33 -6.45 10.72
N HIS A 25 6.21 -7.00 9.51
CA HIS A 25 5.54 -8.28 9.29
C HIS A 25 6.26 -9.43 10.00
N CYS A 26 7.60 -9.48 9.95
CA CYS A 26 8.38 -10.48 10.68
C CYS A 26 8.24 -10.38 12.22
N HIS A 27 7.86 -9.21 12.73
CA HIS A 27 7.66 -8.94 14.16
C HIS A 27 6.18 -8.73 14.50
N CYS A 28 5.25 -9.24 13.67
CA CYS A 28 3.82 -9.00 13.83
C CYS A 28 3.27 -9.51 15.18
N PHE A 29 3.89 -10.55 15.75
CA PHE A 29 3.55 -11.09 17.07
C PHE A 29 3.88 -10.13 18.22
N GLU A 30 4.70 -9.10 17.99
CA GLU A 30 5.02 -8.05 18.97
C GLU A 30 4.03 -6.87 18.94
N ALA A 31 3.10 -6.87 17.96
CA ALA A 31 2.05 -5.86 17.90
C ALA A 31 1.07 -6.02 19.06
N GLY A 32 0.64 -4.90 19.64
CA GLY A 32 -0.49 -4.90 20.57
C GLY A 32 -1.83 -5.07 19.85
N ASP A 33 -2.92 -5.19 20.61
CA ASP A 33 -4.28 -5.44 20.10
C ASP A 33 -4.77 -4.42 19.06
N ASN A 34 -4.22 -3.21 19.11
CA ASN A 34 -4.53 -2.12 18.17
C ASN A 34 -3.61 -2.11 16.92
N GLY A 35 -2.82 -3.16 16.70
CA GLY A 35 -1.90 -3.30 15.57
C GLY A 35 -0.73 -2.31 15.62
N ASN A 36 -0.41 -1.80 16.81
CA ASN A 36 0.69 -0.85 17.02
C ASN A 36 1.84 -1.53 17.76
N PHE A 37 3.06 -1.03 17.54
CA PHE A 37 4.27 -1.60 18.09
C PHE A 37 4.86 -0.77 19.23
N LYS A 38 5.68 -1.42 20.06
CA LYS A 38 6.42 -0.75 21.13
C LYS A 38 7.51 0.16 20.54
N SER A 39 7.86 1.20 21.31
CA SER A 39 8.90 2.19 20.95
C SER A 39 10.21 1.54 20.51
N ASN A 40 10.65 0.48 21.21
CA ASN A 40 11.90 -0.22 20.91
C ASN A 40 11.89 -0.87 19.53
N LEU A 41 10.76 -1.44 19.08
CA LEU A 41 10.67 -2.03 17.74
C LEU A 41 10.85 -0.97 16.66
N TYR A 42 10.26 0.22 16.84
CA TYR A 42 10.45 1.33 15.89
C TYR A 42 11.90 1.83 15.85
N THR A 43 12.61 1.80 16.98
CA THR A 43 14.04 2.12 17.03
C THR A 43 14.85 1.09 16.25
N SER A 44 14.58 -0.21 16.46
CA SER A 44 15.24 -1.30 15.74
C SER A 44 14.91 -1.27 14.24
N ALA A 45 13.66 -0.99 13.87
CA ALA A 45 13.23 -0.81 12.49
C ALA A 45 13.96 0.35 11.82
N ALA A 46 14.08 1.50 12.49
CA ALA A 46 14.83 2.65 11.98
C ALA A 46 16.30 2.29 11.69
N ALA A 47 16.94 1.56 12.61
CA ALA A 47 18.30 1.05 12.43
C ALA A 47 18.42 -0.01 11.32
N HIS A 48 17.37 -0.76 11.05
CA HIS A 48 17.34 -1.72 9.95
C HIS A 48 17.18 -1.03 8.59
N ILE A 49 16.27 -0.06 8.49
CA ILE A 49 15.95 0.69 7.27
C ILE A 49 17.12 1.57 6.83
N SER A 50 17.94 2.09 7.75
CA SER A 50 19.09 2.95 7.42
C SER A 50 20.07 2.30 6.43
N LYS A 51 20.14 0.96 6.40
CA LYS A 51 20.96 0.19 5.45
C LYS A 51 20.48 0.29 4.00
N PHE A 52 19.23 0.71 3.80
CA PHE A 52 18.54 0.81 2.51
C PHE A 52 18.22 2.27 2.14
N LEU A 53 18.76 3.23 2.92
CA LEU A 53 18.61 4.65 2.65
C LEU A 53 19.35 5.01 1.36
N THR A 54 18.62 5.47 0.35
CA THR A 54 19.22 5.96 -0.90
C THR A 54 19.37 7.48 -0.91
N GLU A 55 18.42 8.20 -0.31
CA GLU A 55 18.34 9.66 -0.37
C GLU A 55 17.70 10.25 0.90
N GLY A 56 18.06 11.50 1.20
CA GLY A 56 17.51 12.24 2.33
C GLY A 56 18.07 11.82 3.70
N PRO A 57 17.51 12.34 4.79
CA PRO A 57 17.99 12.05 6.13
C PRO A 57 17.65 10.60 6.55
N PRO A 58 18.52 9.97 7.37
CA PRO A 58 18.19 8.71 8.04
C PRO A 58 16.89 8.81 8.81
N LYS A 59 16.08 7.75 8.74
CA LYS A 59 14.77 7.71 9.40
C LYS A 59 14.96 7.58 10.90
N THR A 60 14.28 8.44 11.65
CA THR A 60 14.22 8.32 13.11
C THR A 60 13.11 7.37 13.52
N ARG A 61 13.15 6.89 14.76
CA ARG A 61 12.06 6.12 15.39
C ARG A 61 10.69 6.76 15.15
N ASP A 62 10.58 8.08 15.36
CA ASP A 62 9.30 8.80 15.26
C ASP A 62 8.83 8.92 13.81
N MET A 63 9.75 9.07 12.85
CA MET A 63 9.43 9.04 11.43
C MET A 63 8.88 7.67 11.02
N VAL A 64 9.51 6.59 11.48
CA VAL A 64 9.06 5.21 11.19
C VAL A 64 7.67 4.97 11.80
N LYS A 65 7.47 5.31 13.07
CA LYS A 65 6.17 5.20 13.74
C LYS A 65 5.09 5.97 13.00
N ASN A 66 5.36 7.22 12.61
CA ASN A 66 4.41 8.04 11.88
C ASN A 66 4.07 7.45 10.51
N LYS A 67 5.04 6.87 9.80
CA LYS A 67 4.79 6.22 8.51
C LYS A 67 3.89 4.98 8.66
N TRP A 68 4.13 4.17 9.70
CA TRP A 68 3.27 3.03 10.02
C TRP A 68 1.84 3.47 10.36
N VAL A 69 1.68 4.25 11.44
CA VAL A 69 0.37 4.59 12.01
C VAL A 69 -0.47 5.43 11.06
N SER A 70 0.11 6.47 10.46
CA SER A 70 -0.66 7.46 9.71
C SER A 70 -0.96 7.04 8.27
N HIS A 71 -0.21 6.09 7.71
CA HIS A 71 -0.31 5.76 6.29
C HIS A 71 -0.52 4.26 6.07
N ILE A 72 0.44 3.41 6.45
CA ILE A 72 0.40 1.99 6.12
C ILE A 72 -0.76 1.29 6.84
N GLN A 73 -0.88 1.50 8.15
CA GLN A 73 -1.94 0.91 8.97
C GLN A 73 -3.32 1.38 8.52
N ARG A 74 -3.46 2.65 8.13
CA ARG A 74 -4.73 3.21 7.64
C ARG A 74 -5.17 2.55 6.33
N ILE A 75 -4.26 2.42 5.37
CA ILE A 75 -4.55 1.72 4.10
C ILE A 75 -4.98 0.27 4.36
N TYR A 76 -4.30 -0.43 5.25
CA TYR A 76 -4.68 -1.80 5.63
C TYR A 76 -6.10 -1.86 6.22
N HIS A 77 -6.44 -0.96 7.13
CA HIS A 77 -7.79 -0.90 7.72
C HIS A 77 -8.86 -0.54 6.68
N ASP A 78 -8.56 0.35 5.73
CA ASP A 78 -9.48 0.71 4.65
C ASP A 78 -9.76 -0.49 3.74
N ILE A 79 -8.72 -1.25 3.35
CA ILE A 79 -8.85 -2.49 2.57
C ILE A 79 -9.65 -3.53 3.35
N LYS A 80 -9.28 -3.80 4.61
CA LYS A 80 -9.99 -4.76 5.46
C LYS A 80 -11.46 -4.38 5.66
N GLY A 81 -11.73 -3.09 5.84
CA GLY A 81 -13.09 -2.55 5.95
C GLY A 81 -13.89 -2.74 4.66
N TYR A 82 -13.28 -2.52 3.50
CA TYR A 82 -13.91 -2.77 2.21
C TYR A 82 -14.26 -4.25 2.03
N HIS A 83 -13.35 -5.16 2.36
CA HIS A 83 -13.63 -6.61 2.32
C HIS A 83 -14.83 -7.00 3.17
N LEU A 84 -14.89 -6.52 4.42
CA LEU A 84 -15.97 -6.87 5.34
C LEU A 84 -17.33 -6.34 4.89
N LYS A 85 -17.37 -5.21 4.19
CA LYS A 85 -18.62 -4.54 3.80
C LYS A 85 -19.13 -4.94 2.43
N SER A 86 -18.23 -5.18 1.47
CA SER A 86 -18.63 -5.29 0.06
C SER A 86 -19.30 -6.63 -0.26
N GLY A 87 -19.03 -7.70 0.49
CA GLY A 87 -19.39 -9.06 0.07
C GLY A 87 -18.75 -9.47 -1.28
N HIS A 88 -17.90 -8.61 -1.85
CA HIS A 88 -17.20 -8.83 -3.10
C HIS A 88 -15.86 -9.49 -2.81
N HIS A 89 -15.50 -10.43 -3.66
CA HIS A 89 -14.23 -11.12 -3.59
C HIS A 89 -13.10 -10.14 -3.95
N TRP A 90 -12.23 -9.89 -2.99
CA TRP A 90 -10.91 -9.31 -3.26
C TRP A 90 -9.85 -10.32 -2.81
N ASP A 91 -8.89 -10.62 -3.67
CA ASP A 91 -7.72 -11.42 -3.34
C ASP A 91 -6.45 -10.80 -3.92
N ASN A 92 -5.29 -11.26 -3.45
CA ASN A 92 -3.99 -10.73 -3.89
C ASN A 92 -3.61 -11.13 -5.33
N MET A 93 -4.33 -12.06 -5.97
CA MET A 93 -4.04 -12.53 -7.34
C MET A 93 -4.89 -11.82 -8.40
N HIS A 94 -6.15 -11.57 -8.12
CA HIS A 94 -7.18 -11.13 -9.06
C HIS A 94 -7.80 -9.77 -8.66
N GLY A 95 -7.40 -9.20 -7.51
CA GLY A 95 -7.98 -7.96 -6.99
C GLY A 95 -9.48 -8.10 -6.80
N ALA A 96 -10.26 -7.07 -7.14
CA ALA A 96 -11.72 -7.08 -7.00
C ALA A 96 -12.48 -7.87 -8.09
N GLY A 97 -11.79 -8.58 -8.99
CA GLY A 97 -12.42 -9.41 -10.02
C GLY A 97 -13.31 -8.64 -11.01
N VAL A 98 -13.05 -7.36 -11.26
CA VAL A 98 -13.86 -6.52 -12.16
C VAL A 98 -13.66 -6.96 -13.61
N GLN A 99 -14.57 -7.79 -14.12
CA GLN A 99 -14.66 -8.11 -15.54
C GLN A 99 -15.52 -7.06 -16.24
N GLY A 100 -14.93 -6.33 -17.19
CA GLY A 100 -15.69 -5.42 -18.04
C GLY A 100 -16.63 -6.21 -18.94
N THR A 101 -17.93 -5.94 -18.87
CA THR A 101 -18.88 -6.45 -19.87
C THR A 101 -18.59 -5.73 -21.18
N LEU A 102 -17.90 -6.39 -22.11
CA LEU A 102 -17.88 -5.97 -23.49
C LEU A 102 -19.29 -6.18 -24.06
N SER A 103 -20.17 -5.18 -23.94
CA SER A 103 -21.37 -5.12 -24.77
C SER A 103 -20.93 -4.77 -26.18
N CYS A 104 -20.41 -5.75 -26.91
CA CYS A 104 -20.24 -5.65 -28.34
C CYS A 104 -21.64 -5.52 -28.94
N THR A 105 -22.02 -4.30 -29.34
CA THR A 105 -23.20 -4.05 -30.15
C THR A 105 -23.09 -4.90 -31.41
N LYS A 106 -24.01 -5.85 -31.54
CA LYS A 106 -24.10 -6.78 -32.66
C LYS A 106 -24.48 -6.00 -33.92
N GLY A 107 -23.49 -5.55 -34.67
CA GLY A 107 -23.66 -5.04 -36.04
C GLY A 107 -24.04 -6.21 -36.95
N VAL A 108 -25.20 -6.09 -37.58
CA VAL A 108 -25.81 -7.06 -38.49
C VAL A 108 -24.97 -7.23 -39.76
N VAL A 109 -24.85 -8.48 -40.19
CA VAL A 109 -24.33 -9.00 -41.47
C VAL A 109 -24.96 -8.28 -42.68
N ASP A 110 -24.34 -8.01 -43.82
CA ASP A 110 -23.82 -8.97 -44.80
C ASP A 110 -22.84 -8.26 -45.78
N MET A 111 -21.69 -8.88 -46.01
CA MET A 111 -20.86 -8.67 -47.19
C MET A 111 -21.01 -9.93 -48.04
N VAL A 112 -21.90 -9.93 -49.03
CA VAL A 112 -21.91 -10.96 -50.08
C VAL A 112 -21.68 -10.28 -51.41
N THR A 113 -20.55 -10.70 -51.98
CA THR A 113 -19.92 -10.36 -53.25
C THR A 113 -20.88 -10.31 -54.44
N ALA A 114 -20.69 -9.29 -55.28
CA ALA A 114 -21.25 -9.22 -56.62
C ALA A 114 -20.42 -10.06 -57.61
N ASP A 115 -21.15 -10.66 -58.56
CA ASP A 115 -20.86 -10.82 -59.99
C ASP A 115 -20.65 -12.24 -60.58
N SER A 116 -21.39 -12.42 -61.68
CA SER A 116 -21.15 -13.18 -62.91
C SER A 116 -21.58 -14.65 -63.04
N ALA A 117 -22.71 -14.85 -63.74
CA ALA A 117 -22.81 -15.71 -64.93
C ALA A 117 -23.86 -15.13 -65.90
#